data_AF-A0A2V7YCD2-F1
#
_entry.id   AF-A0A2V7YCD2-F1
#
_cell.length_a   1.000
_cell.length_b   1.000
_cell.length_c   1.000
_cell.angle_alpha   90.00
_cell.angle_beta   90.00
_cell.angle_gamma   90.00
#
_symmetry.space_group_name_H-M   'P 1'
#
loop_
_entity.id
_entity.type
_entity.pdbx_description
1 polymer ?
#
loop_
_entity_poly.entity_id
_entity_poly.type
_entity_poly.pdbx_seq_one_letter_code
_entity_poly.pdbx_strand_id
1 'polypeptide(L)'
;MIRDPLNRSIAIDDITQTDLPGALELDRGPDDPKSANVFPANAPPEQESDSWMMQQACRDAAAWRDVRLNVNLSPREFEEGSIVARLKKLGDITKLNLEIIESSYIRKPEEIGPVLDEIRALGVQIWLDDFGTGHSSLSHLLHFDLDGVKIPSTFVKGVAGSKRSRAITKGIIDLAHDLGLQVIAEGVERDEQVAALRDLRCEYIQGFFFSRPMAAEQLGDVLQSL
;
A
#
# COMPACT_ATOMS: atom_id res chain seq x y z
N MET A 1 2.12 -21.20 -30.05
CA MET A 1 3.31 -20.31 -29.97
C MET A 1 2.74 -18.95 -29.63
N ILE A 2 3.04 -18.36 -28.48
CA ILE A 2 4.38 -18.00 -28.01
C ILE A 2 4.66 -18.55 -26.61
N ARG A 3 5.93 -18.93 -26.39
CA ARG A 3 6.51 -19.50 -25.18
C ARG A 3 7.00 -18.39 -24.23
N ASP A 4 6.97 -18.74 -22.95
CA ASP A 4 7.64 -18.13 -21.80
C ASP A 4 9.16 -17.89 -22.00
N PRO A 5 9.79 -17.00 -21.21
CA PRO A 5 10.84 -17.57 -20.34
C PRO A 5 11.00 -17.00 -18.91
N LEU A 6 10.09 -16.18 -18.36
CA LEU A 6 10.39 -15.46 -17.11
C LEU A 6 9.32 -15.43 -16.01
N ASN A 7 8.11 -15.96 -16.21
CA ASN A 7 7.09 -16.11 -15.15
C ASN A 7 7.14 -15.06 -14.02
N ARG A 8 6.94 -13.77 -14.36
CA ARG A 8 7.08 -12.63 -13.44
C ARG A 8 5.71 -12.18 -12.97
N SER A 9 5.51 -12.19 -11.64
CA SER A 9 4.38 -11.54 -11.01
C SER A 9 4.93 -10.43 -10.13
N ILE A 10 4.47 -9.21 -10.35
CA ILE A 10 4.68 -8.09 -9.43
C ILE A 10 3.39 -8.05 -8.61
N ALA A 11 3.45 -8.19 -7.29
CA ALA A 11 2.30 -7.83 -6.47
C ALA A 11 2.23 -6.30 -6.49
N ILE A 12 1.38 -5.76 -7.36
CA ILE A 12 1.05 -4.34 -7.34
C ILE A 12 0.04 -4.19 -6.22
N ASP A 13 0.54 -4.11 -5.00
CA ASP A 13 -0.30 -3.69 -3.88
C ASP A 13 -0.49 -2.17 -4.03
N ASP A 14 -1.54 -1.90 -4.80
CA ASP A 14 -2.45 -0.76 -4.79
C ASP A 14 -2.09 0.50 -5.56
N ILE A 15 -2.94 0.75 -6.55
CA ILE A 15 -3.24 2.04 -7.12
C ILE A 15 -3.95 2.88 -6.05
N THR A 16 -3.35 4.00 -5.62
CA THR A 16 -4.15 5.06 -4.97
C THR A 16 -4.67 5.99 -6.07
N GLN A 17 -6.00 6.01 -6.25
CA GLN A 17 -6.66 6.86 -7.24
C GLN A 17 -6.53 8.34 -6.84
N THR A 18 -6.06 9.16 -7.77
CA THR A 18 -6.48 10.57 -7.88
C THR A 18 -7.51 10.66 -9.02
N ASP A 19 -8.75 10.99 -8.67
CA ASP A 19 -9.84 11.44 -9.55
C ASP A 19 -10.29 10.53 -10.71
N LEU A 20 -10.76 9.31 -10.41
CA LEU A 20 -11.62 8.56 -11.32
C LEU A 20 -13.02 8.31 -10.71
N PRO A 21 -14.12 8.73 -11.37
CA PRO A 21 -15.47 8.42 -10.94
C PRO A 21 -15.79 6.95 -11.26
N GLY A 22 -15.70 6.09 -10.26
CA GLY A 22 -16.06 4.66 -10.37
C GLY A 22 -14.90 3.76 -9.96
N ALA A 23 -15.06 3.08 -8.84
CA ALA A 23 -14.18 1.98 -8.44
C ALA A 23 -14.10 0.97 -9.59
N LEU A 24 -12.88 0.61 -10.02
CA LEU A 24 -12.66 -0.36 -11.09
C LEU A 24 -13.45 -1.65 -10.81
N GLU A 25 -14.42 -1.99 -11.67
CA GLU A 25 -14.91 -3.35 -11.82
C GLU A 25 -13.94 -4.12 -12.71
N LEU A 26 -13.28 -5.15 -12.18
CA LEU A 26 -12.50 -6.11 -12.97
C LEU A 26 -13.01 -7.52 -12.70
N ASP A 27 -13.07 -8.31 -13.77
CA ASP A 27 -13.74 -9.59 -13.87
C ASP A 27 -13.11 -10.70 -12.99
N ARG A 28 -13.96 -11.61 -12.50
CA ARG A 28 -13.71 -12.53 -11.37
C ARG A 28 -13.10 -13.87 -11.83
N GLY A 29 -12.10 -14.35 -11.09
CA GLY A 29 -11.61 -15.73 -11.17
C GLY A 29 -11.30 -16.36 -9.79
N PRO A 30 -11.77 -17.58 -9.48
CA PRO A 30 -11.49 -18.28 -8.21
C PRO A 30 -10.06 -18.88 -8.29
N ASP A 31 -9.14 -18.73 -7.33
CA ASP A 31 -9.03 -19.50 -6.07
C ASP A 31 -7.84 -18.96 -5.20
N ASP A 32 -7.96 -19.14 -3.86
CA ASP A 32 -7.10 -18.85 -2.68
C ASP A 32 -5.62 -19.36 -2.79
N PRO A 33 -4.56 -18.92 -2.02
CA PRO A 33 -4.57 -18.22 -0.71
C PRO A 33 -3.58 -17.08 -0.40
N LYS A 34 -4.00 -16.27 0.60
CA LYS A 34 -3.22 -15.45 1.58
C LYS A 34 -2.00 -14.67 1.09
N SER A 35 -2.14 -13.33 1.03
CA SER A 35 -1.06 -12.32 1.07
C SER A 35 0.31 -12.85 0.61
N ALA A 36 0.37 -13.19 -0.68
CA ALA A 36 1.60 -13.64 -1.29
C ALA A 36 2.22 -12.41 -1.97
N ASN A 37 3.20 -11.80 -1.32
CA ASN A 37 4.23 -11.10 -2.06
C ASN A 37 4.88 -12.13 -2.98
N VAL A 38 4.50 -12.12 -4.25
CA VAL A 38 5.10 -12.99 -5.25
C VAL A 38 6.47 -12.40 -5.59
N PHE A 39 7.50 -12.90 -4.93
CA PHE A 39 8.88 -12.59 -5.31
C PHE A 39 9.22 -13.34 -6.60
N PRO A 40 9.80 -12.68 -7.62
CA PRO A 40 10.24 -13.38 -8.82
C PRO A 40 11.30 -14.44 -8.46
N ALA A 41 11.32 -15.57 -9.19
CA ALA A 41 12.26 -16.67 -8.95
C ALA A 41 13.75 -16.28 -9.07
N ASN A 42 14.04 -15.10 -9.64
CA ASN A 42 15.36 -14.48 -9.75
C ASN A 42 15.42 -13.11 -9.04
N ALA A 43 14.62 -12.92 -7.99
CA ALA A 43 14.78 -11.76 -7.12
C ALA A 43 16.25 -11.73 -6.68
N PRO A 44 16.92 -10.59 -6.86
CA PRO A 44 18.29 -10.47 -6.39
C PRO A 44 18.27 -10.60 -4.84
N PRO A 45 19.40 -10.92 -4.18
CA PRO A 45 19.44 -11.12 -2.72
C PRO A 45 18.72 -9.97 -1.99
N GLU A 46 18.06 -10.22 -0.85
CA GLU A 46 17.07 -9.31 -0.20
C GLU A 46 17.40 -7.80 -0.25
N GLN A 47 18.67 -7.40 -0.06
CA GLN A 47 19.13 -6.00 -0.19
C GLN A 47 19.00 -5.41 -1.60
N GLU A 48 19.36 -6.19 -2.60
CA GLU A 48 19.17 -5.82 -3.99
C GLU A 48 17.69 -5.89 -4.37
N SER A 49 16.87 -6.69 -3.65
CA SER A 49 15.44 -6.83 -3.90
C SER A 49 14.69 -5.52 -3.63
N ASP A 50 14.94 -4.85 -2.51
CA ASP A 50 14.24 -3.60 -2.15
C ASP A 50 14.58 -2.46 -3.13
N SER A 51 15.88 -2.27 -3.42
CA SER A 51 16.31 -1.27 -4.40
C SER A 51 15.82 -1.59 -5.82
N TRP A 52 15.75 -2.88 -6.19
CA TRP A 52 15.24 -3.31 -7.47
C TRP A 52 13.73 -3.11 -7.58
N MET A 53 12.97 -3.44 -6.53
CA MET A 53 11.52 -3.21 -6.45
C MET A 53 11.18 -1.74 -6.56
N MET A 54 11.87 -0.86 -5.82
CA MET A 54 11.66 0.59 -5.93
C MET A 54 11.96 1.11 -7.34
N GLN A 55 13.05 0.64 -7.97
CA GLN A 55 13.37 1.05 -9.34
C GLN A 55 12.31 0.58 -10.33
N GLN A 56 11.82 -0.65 -10.16
CA GLN A 56 10.76 -1.19 -11.01
C GLN A 56 9.45 -0.43 -10.83
N ALA A 57 9.03 -0.17 -9.58
CA ALA A 57 7.86 0.62 -9.26
C ALA A 57 7.94 2.04 -9.85
N CYS A 58 9.10 2.70 -9.80
CA CYS A 58 9.29 4.00 -10.46
C CYS A 58 9.06 3.92 -11.97
N ARG A 59 9.61 2.87 -12.63
CA ARG A 59 9.44 2.69 -14.08
C ARG A 59 7.98 2.47 -14.44
N ASP A 60 7.28 1.64 -13.68
CA ASP A 60 5.88 1.29 -13.92
C ASP A 60 4.95 2.48 -13.64
N ALA A 61 5.13 3.18 -12.51
CA ALA A 61 4.37 4.39 -12.18
C ALA A 61 4.61 5.54 -13.17
N ALA A 62 5.82 5.65 -13.75
CA ALA A 62 6.10 6.62 -14.80
C ALA A 62 5.31 6.32 -16.10
N ALA A 63 5.06 5.04 -16.40
CA ALA A 63 4.30 4.62 -17.56
C ALA A 63 2.78 4.80 -17.39
N TRP A 64 2.28 4.83 -16.16
CA TRP A 64 0.86 5.00 -15.88
C TRP A 64 0.49 6.45 -15.57
N ARG A 65 -0.61 6.92 -16.16
CA ARG A 65 -1.12 8.26 -15.93
C ARG A 65 -1.99 8.27 -14.66
N ASP A 66 -1.80 9.28 -13.81
CA ASP A 66 -2.66 9.55 -12.63
C ASP A 66 -2.77 8.39 -11.62
N VAL A 67 -1.76 7.51 -11.58
CA VAL A 67 -1.65 6.39 -10.65
C VAL A 67 -0.42 6.55 -9.76
N ARG A 68 -0.63 6.36 -8.47
CA ARG A 68 0.44 6.19 -7.47
C ARG A 68 0.57 4.72 -7.09
N LEU A 69 1.79 4.28 -6.81
CA LEU A 69 2.10 2.93 -6.37
C LEU A 69 2.55 2.92 -4.92
N ASN A 70 1.98 2.03 -4.11
CA ASN A 70 2.53 1.76 -2.80
C ASN A 70 3.65 0.73 -2.86
N VAL A 71 4.73 0.98 -2.13
CA VAL A 71 5.90 0.12 -2.04
C VAL A 71 6.25 -0.06 -0.58
N ASN A 72 6.30 -1.32 -0.16
CA ASN A 72 6.77 -1.67 1.17
C ASN A 72 8.21 -1.24 1.37
N LEU A 73 8.43 -0.47 2.42
CA LEU A 73 9.77 -0.13 2.90
C LEU A 73 10.15 -1.18 3.94
N SER A 74 11.40 -1.68 3.90
CA SER A 74 11.96 -2.59 4.91
C SER A 74 12.71 -1.85 6.04
N PRO A 75 12.59 -2.23 7.33
CA PRO A 75 13.27 -1.59 8.46
C PRO A 75 14.76 -1.35 8.27
N ARG A 76 15.38 -2.31 7.59
CA ARG A 76 16.80 -2.31 7.25
C ARG A 76 17.21 -1.08 6.44
N GLU A 77 16.30 -0.52 5.66
CA GLU A 77 16.55 0.62 4.79
C GLU A 77 16.91 1.91 5.55
N PHE A 78 16.46 2.00 6.81
CA PHE A 78 16.79 3.09 7.71
C PHE A 78 18.13 2.85 8.42
N GLU A 79 18.45 1.60 8.77
CA GLU A 79 19.70 1.24 9.44
C GLU A 79 20.92 1.45 8.55
N GLU A 80 20.78 1.23 7.23
CA GLU A 80 21.87 1.39 6.26
C GLU A 80 22.11 2.86 5.86
N GLY A 81 21.29 3.80 6.35
CA GLY A 81 21.44 5.25 6.12
C GLY A 81 21.41 5.66 4.65
N SER A 82 20.91 4.80 3.76
CA SER A 82 21.07 4.96 2.32
C SER A 82 19.76 5.25 1.56
N ILE A 83 18.59 5.07 2.18
CA ILE A 83 17.30 5.18 1.49
C ILE A 83 17.10 6.52 0.78
N VAL A 84 17.28 7.64 1.49
CA VAL A 84 17.15 8.98 0.89
C VAL A 84 18.12 9.16 -0.28
N ALA A 85 19.37 8.70 -0.12
CA ALA A 85 20.37 8.79 -1.16
C ALA A 85 20.06 7.89 -2.38
N ARG A 86 19.41 6.75 -2.17
CA ARG A 86 18.96 5.87 -3.25
C ARG A 86 17.74 6.43 -3.96
N LEU A 87 16.73 6.90 -3.23
CA LEU A 87 15.54 7.55 -3.79
C LEU A 87 15.93 8.74 -4.68
N LYS A 88 16.90 9.56 -4.24
CA LYS A 88 17.47 10.66 -5.06
C LYS A 88 18.15 10.21 -6.36
N LYS A 89 18.55 8.95 -6.46
CA LYS A 89 19.13 8.35 -7.68
C LYS A 89 18.08 7.66 -8.54
N LEU A 90 16.89 7.40 -8.00
CA LEU A 90 15.75 6.96 -8.79
C LEU A 90 15.23 8.15 -9.62
N GLY A 91 14.44 7.86 -10.65
CA GLY A 91 13.87 8.86 -11.55
C GLY A 91 12.77 9.68 -10.88
N ASP A 92 11.63 9.82 -11.56
CA ASP A 92 10.45 10.41 -10.93
C ASP A 92 9.86 9.45 -9.88
N ILE A 93 10.03 9.82 -8.61
CA ILE A 93 9.52 9.07 -7.45
C ILE A 93 8.25 9.69 -6.87
N THR A 94 7.75 10.79 -7.43
CA THR A 94 6.61 11.55 -6.86
C THR A 94 5.31 10.76 -6.89
N LYS A 95 5.25 9.71 -7.69
CA LYS A 95 4.14 8.76 -7.78
C LYS A 95 4.30 7.53 -6.87
N LEU A 96 5.33 7.50 -6.03
CA LEU A 96 5.47 6.46 -5.04
C LEU A 96 4.88 6.89 -3.71
N ASN A 97 4.28 5.90 -3.06
CA ASN A 97 3.93 5.90 -1.66
C ASN A 97 4.81 4.84 -1.00
N LEU A 98 5.46 5.16 0.11
CA LEU A 98 6.22 4.18 0.87
C LEU A 98 5.44 3.75 2.10
N GLU A 99 5.28 2.44 2.24
CA GLU A 99 4.58 1.82 3.36
C GLU A 99 5.58 1.42 4.44
N ILE A 100 5.34 1.86 5.67
CA ILE A 100 6.07 1.44 6.86
C ILE A 100 5.17 0.59 7.73
N ILE A 101 5.65 -0.59 8.13
CA ILE A 101 4.89 -1.52 8.97
C ILE A 101 4.95 -1.09 10.44
N GLU A 102 3.79 -0.99 11.10
CA GLU A 102 3.70 -0.55 12.50
C GLU A 102 4.64 -1.34 13.42
N SER A 103 4.67 -2.67 13.32
CA SER A 103 5.43 -3.53 14.23
C SER A 103 6.95 -3.42 14.08
N SER A 104 7.44 -2.92 12.94
CA SER A 104 8.83 -3.09 12.53
C SER A 104 9.66 -1.79 12.60
N TYR A 105 9.00 -0.63 12.50
CA TYR A 105 9.66 0.69 12.46
C TYR A 105 9.69 1.44 13.78
N ILE A 106 9.11 0.85 14.81
CA ILE A 106 8.63 1.60 15.98
C ILE A 106 9.47 1.36 17.24
N ARG A 107 10.69 0.87 17.06
CA ARG A 107 11.61 0.74 18.19
C ARG A 107 12.29 2.07 18.55
N LYS A 108 12.39 3.02 17.60
CA LYS A 108 13.12 4.29 17.77
C LYS A 108 12.57 5.44 16.90
N PRO A 109 11.42 6.03 17.26
CA PRO A 109 10.78 7.08 16.47
C PRO A 109 11.68 8.31 16.24
N GLU A 110 12.48 8.69 17.23
CA GLU A 110 13.43 9.82 17.14
C GLU A 110 14.51 9.64 16.05
N GLU A 111 14.85 8.41 15.69
CA GLU A 111 15.84 8.12 14.65
C GLU A 111 15.20 8.09 13.25
N ILE A 112 13.93 7.70 13.17
CA ILE A 112 13.23 7.44 11.90
C ILE A 112 12.47 8.67 11.38
N GLY A 113 11.90 9.47 12.28
CA GLY A 113 11.13 10.67 11.92
C GLY A 113 11.89 11.60 10.95
N PRO A 114 13.14 12.00 11.25
CA PRO A 114 13.92 12.86 10.34
C PRO A 114 14.14 12.25 8.95
N VAL A 115 14.30 10.92 8.86
CA VAL A 115 14.47 10.24 7.57
C VAL A 115 13.16 10.24 6.78
N LEU A 116 12.02 10.03 7.44
CA LEU A 116 10.70 10.13 6.80
C LEU A 116 10.43 11.55 6.27
N ASP A 117 10.81 12.58 7.03
CA ASP A 117 10.69 13.96 6.60
C ASP A 117 11.54 14.26 5.36
N GLU A 118 12.78 13.74 5.32
CA GLU A 118 13.64 13.84 4.15
C GLU A 118 13.06 13.12 2.92
N ILE A 119 12.41 11.97 3.10
CA ILE A 119 11.74 11.24 2.02
C ILE A 119 10.54 12.06 1.51
N ARG A 120 9.72 12.59 2.42
CA ARG A 120 8.56 13.43 2.07
C ARG A 120 8.95 14.69 1.32
N ALA A 121 10.08 15.29 1.68
CA ALA A 121 10.63 16.44 0.97
C ALA A 121 10.99 16.15 -0.51
N LEU A 122 11.08 14.86 -0.90
CA LEU A 122 11.24 14.44 -2.31
C LEU A 122 9.91 14.28 -3.06
N GLY A 123 8.77 14.53 -2.41
CA GLY A 123 7.44 14.39 -3.01
C GLY A 123 6.84 12.98 -2.93
N VAL A 124 7.45 12.10 -2.12
CA VAL A 124 6.98 10.75 -1.82
C VAL A 124 6.02 10.80 -0.64
N GLN A 125 4.91 10.06 -0.71
CA GLN A 125 3.99 9.95 0.43
C GLN A 125 4.40 8.80 1.36
N ILE A 126 4.13 8.94 2.65
CA ILE A 126 4.39 7.91 3.66
C ILE A 126 3.08 7.36 4.22
N TRP A 127 2.95 6.04 4.17
CA TRP A 127 1.77 5.33 4.64
C TRP A 127 2.15 4.38 5.78
N LEU A 128 1.31 4.33 6.81
CA LEU A 128 1.47 3.38 7.91
C LEU A 128 0.64 2.13 7.62
N ASP A 129 1.33 1.04 7.38
CA ASP A 129 0.74 -0.27 7.14
C ASP A 129 0.43 -1.01 8.44
N ASP A 130 -0.54 -1.93 8.37
CA ASP A 130 -0.96 -2.78 9.48
C ASP A 130 -1.47 -2.00 10.71
N PHE A 131 -2.07 -0.82 10.51
CA PHE A 131 -2.43 0.09 11.59
C PHE A 131 -3.38 -0.55 12.63
N GLY A 132 -2.99 -0.44 13.89
CA GLY A 132 -3.77 -0.93 15.03
C GLY A 132 -3.48 -2.38 15.41
N THR A 133 -2.51 -3.02 14.76
CA THR A 133 -2.05 -4.38 15.10
C THR A 133 -0.89 -4.39 16.09
N GLY A 134 -0.16 -3.27 16.24
CA GLY A 134 0.92 -3.11 17.20
C GLY A 134 0.49 -2.52 18.55
N HIS A 135 1.44 -2.48 19.48
CA HIS A 135 1.20 -2.02 20.86
C HIS A 135 1.15 -0.49 21.03
N SER A 136 1.47 0.30 19.99
CA SER A 136 1.70 1.75 20.11
C SER A 136 1.19 2.62 18.93
N SER A 137 0.43 2.07 17.98
CA SER A 137 -0.19 2.73 16.81
C SER A 137 -0.51 4.21 16.96
N LEU A 138 -1.30 4.56 17.97
CA LEU A 138 -1.75 5.94 18.20
C LEU A 138 -0.62 6.91 18.52
N SER A 139 0.40 6.45 19.26
CA SER A 139 1.54 7.30 19.61
C SER A 139 2.38 7.64 18.38
N HIS A 140 2.42 6.79 17.36
CA HIS A 140 3.19 7.06 16.14
C HIS A 140 2.59 8.18 15.30
N LEU A 141 1.26 8.26 15.30
CA LEU A 141 0.55 9.37 14.67
C LEU A 141 0.87 10.74 15.30
N LEU A 142 1.45 10.76 16.51
CA LEU A 142 1.91 12.00 17.16
C LEU A 142 3.34 12.39 16.78
N HIS A 143 4.14 11.46 16.25
CA HIS A 143 5.58 11.67 16.01
C HIS A 143 5.95 11.66 14.52
N PHE A 144 5.12 11.05 13.68
CA PHE A 144 5.38 10.94 12.26
C PHE A 144 4.35 11.74 11.47
N ASP A 145 4.84 12.59 10.59
CA ASP A 145 3.99 13.17 9.55
C ASP A 145 3.72 12.11 8.49
N LEU A 146 2.51 11.56 8.51
CA LEU A 146 2.05 10.53 7.58
C LEU A 146 1.05 11.14 6.58
N ASP A 147 0.90 10.50 5.43
CA ASP A 147 -0.12 10.84 4.44
C ASP A 147 -1.35 9.94 4.57
N GLY A 148 -1.18 8.71 5.06
CA GLY A 148 -2.29 7.79 5.23
C GLY A 148 -2.00 6.56 6.08
N VAL A 149 -3.05 5.80 6.36
CA VAL A 149 -3.00 4.54 7.11
C VAL A 149 -3.72 3.43 6.36
N LYS A 150 -3.22 2.20 6.51
CA LYS A 150 -3.88 0.98 5.99
C LYS A 150 -4.51 0.22 7.14
N ILE A 151 -5.80 -0.09 7.01
CA ILE A 151 -6.56 -0.88 7.98
C ILE A 151 -6.53 -2.34 7.53
N PRO A 152 -5.83 -3.22 8.26
CA PRO A 152 -5.67 -4.59 7.84
C PRO A 152 -7.00 -5.37 7.87
N SER A 153 -7.03 -6.44 7.07
CA SER A 153 -8.20 -7.28 6.84
C SER A 153 -8.87 -7.82 8.12
N THR A 154 -8.12 -7.94 9.23
CA THR A 154 -8.62 -8.40 10.53
C THR A 154 -9.75 -7.52 11.06
N PHE A 155 -9.69 -6.20 10.82
CA PHE A 155 -10.76 -5.27 11.19
C PHE A 155 -11.89 -5.27 10.15
N VAL A 156 -11.54 -5.40 8.86
CA VAL A 156 -12.46 -5.32 7.71
C VAL A 156 -13.36 -6.56 7.56
N LYS A 157 -12.87 -7.75 7.91
CA LYS A 157 -13.61 -9.03 7.78
C LYS A 157 -15.02 -9.00 8.40
N GLY A 158 -15.15 -8.33 9.54
CA GLY A 158 -16.41 -8.22 10.30
C GLY A 158 -17.22 -6.96 10.06
N VAL A 159 -16.77 -6.02 9.21
CA VAL A 159 -17.31 -4.64 9.17
C VAL A 159 -18.80 -4.56 8.79
N ALA A 160 -19.30 -5.52 8.02
CA ALA A 160 -20.71 -5.60 7.63
C ALA A 160 -21.61 -6.31 8.65
N GLY A 161 -21.11 -7.34 9.32
CA GLY A 161 -21.93 -8.25 10.16
C GLY A 161 -21.73 -8.11 11.67
N SER A 162 -20.64 -7.48 12.12
CA SER A 162 -20.28 -7.36 13.53
C SER A 162 -20.34 -5.90 13.96
N LYS A 163 -21.26 -5.58 14.89
CA LYS A 163 -21.34 -4.24 15.50
C LYS A 163 -20.02 -3.80 16.12
N ARG A 164 -19.30 -4.76 16.73
CA ARG A 164 -18.00 -4.50 17.35
C ARG A 164 -16.93 -4.16 16.30
N SER A 165 -16.82 -4.96 15.24
CA SER A 165 -15.86 -4.69 14.17
C SER A 165 -16.17 -3.38 13.49
N ARG A 166 -17.44 -3.12 13.14
CA ARG A 166 -17.87 -1.84 12.55
C ARG A 166 -17.52 -0.64 13.43
N ALA A 167 -17.75 -0.73 14.73
CA ALA A 167 -17.43 0.37 15.66
C ALA A 167 -15.92 0.64 15.74
N ILE A 168 -15.09 -0.43 15.78
CA ILE A 168 -13.63 -0.29 15.81
C ILE A 168 -13.13 0.31 14.50
N THR A 169 -13.53 -0.26 13.35
CA THR A 169 -13.14 0.25 12.02
C THR A 169 -13.57 1.70 11.85
N LYS A 170 -14.79 2.07 12.26
CA LYS A 170 -15.24 3.47 12.23
C LYS A 170 -14.35 4.37 13.09
N GLY A 171 -14.03 3.95 14.32
CA GLY A 171 -13.18 4.74 15.21
C GLY A 171 -11.79 4.99 14.63
N ILE A 172 -11.22 4.00 13.93
CA ILE A 172 -9.94 4.15 13.21
C ILE A 172 -10.08 5.16 12.06
N ILE A 173 -11.12 5.03 11.24
CA ILE A 173 -11.35 5.94 10.09
C ILE A 173 -11.56 7.38 10.58
N ASP A 174 -12.44 7.58 11.57
CA ASP A 174 -12.72 8.92 12.09
C ASP A 174 -11.45 9.58 12.65
N LEU A 175 -10.63 8.82 13.39
CA LEU A 175 -9.37 9.33 13.93
C LEU A 175 -8.40 9.72 12.82
N ALA A 176 -8.24 8.88 11.80
CA ALA A 176 -7.36 9.16 10.68
C ALA A 176 -7.79 10.47 9.99
N HIS A 177 -9.08 10.64 9.73
CA HIS A 177 -9.65 11.85 9.14
C HIS A 177 -9.44 13.10 9.99
N ASP A 178 -9.63 12.99 11.31
CA ASP A 178 -9.41 14.11 12.24
C ASP A 178 -7.93 14.56 12.26
N LEU A 179 -7.01 13.68 11.89
CA LEU A 179 -5.58 13.95 11.75
C LEU A 179 -5.19 14.38 10.32
N GLY A 180 -6.14 14.45 9.39
CA GLY A 180 -5.89 14.78 7.98
C GLY A 180 -5.27 13.64 7.17
N LEU A 181 -5.33 12.40 7.67
CA LEU A 181 -4.78 11.21 7.04
C LEU A 181 -5.83 10.55 6.13
N GLN A 182 -5.35 9.98 5.01
CA GLN A 182 -6.15 9.14 4.13
C GLN A 182 -6.24 7.70 4.66
N VAL A 183 -7.26 6.95 4.25
CA VAL A 183 -7.48 5.57 4.72
C VAL A 183 -7.66 4.58 3.58
N ILE A 184 -6.86 3.50 3.59
CA ILE A 184 -7.07 2.29 2.80
C ILE A 184 -7.61 1.19 3.71
N ALA A 185 -8.72 0.57 3.34
CA ALA A 185 -9.21 -0.65 3.99
C ALA A 185 -8.85 -1.90 3.17
N GLU A 186 -8.13 -2.83 3.78
CA GLU A 186 -7.57 -4.00 3.10
C GLU A 186 -8.39 -5.27 3.26
N GLY A 187 -8.17 -6.23 2.35
CA GLY A 187 -8.76 -7.56 2.41
C GLY A 187 -10.28 -7.57 2.26
N VAL A 188 -10.81 -6.68 1.41
CA VAL A 188 -12.21 -6.70 1.02
C VAL A 188 -12.47 -7.77 -0.03
N GLU A 189 -13.46 -8.62 0.24
CA GLU A 189 -13.79 -9.78 -0.59
C GLU A 189 -15.26 -9.80 -1.03
N ARG A 190 -16.12 -8.95 -0.43
CA ARG A 190 -17.58 -9.01 -0.59
C ARG A 190 -18.21 -7.63 -0.73
N ASP A 191 -19.27 -7.53 -1.52
CA ASP A 191 -20.08 -6.32 -1.74
C ASP A 191 -20.53 -5.65 -0.44
N GLU A 192 -20.96 -6.45 0.54
CA GLU A 192 -21.44 -5.97 1.84
C GLU A 192 -20.34 -5.23 2.63
N GLN A 193 -19.07 -5.63 2.47
CA GLN A 193 -17.94 -4.95 3.09
C GLN A 193 -17.67 -3.61 2.41
N VAL A 194 -17.75 -3.56 1.07
CA VAL A 194 -17.62 -2.31 0.30
C VAL A 194 -18.70 -1.31 0.71
N ALA A 195 -19.96 -1.74 0.75
CA ALA A 195 -21.07 -0.88 1.17
C ALA A 195 -20.86 -0.35 2.59
N ALA A 196 -20.47 -1.23 3.52
CA ALA A 196 -20.18 -0.84 4.89
C ALA A 196 -19.02 0.16 4.99
N LEU A 197 -17.92 -0.02 4.24
CA LEU A 197 -16.78 0.89 4.26
C LEU A 197 -17.10 2.26 3.62
N ARG A 198 -17.91 2.28 2.55
CA ARG A 198 -18.43 3.52 1.95
C ARG A 198 -19.31 4.31 2.94
N ASP A 199 -20.18 3.63 3.68
CA ASP A 199 -20.97 4.28 4.75
C ASP A 199 -20.08 4.90 5.84
N LEU A 200 -18.93 4.27 6.10
CA LEU A 200 -17.94 4.77 7.06
C LEU A 200 -17.04 5.86 6.46
N ARG A 201 -17.24 6.23 5.18
CA ARG A 201 -16.46 7.23 4.43
C ARG A 201 -14.99 6.85 4.22
N CYS A 202 -14.67 5.56 4.19
CA CYS A 202 -13.34 5.10 3.81
C CYS A 202 -13.08 5.43 2.32
N GLU A 203 -11.99 6.14 2.05
CA GLU A 203 -11.67 6.65 0.70
C GLU A 203 -11.23 5.56 -0.25
N TYR A 204 -10.38 4.65 0.24
CA TYR A 204 -9.73 3.64 -0.57
C TYR A 204 -10.02 2.25 -0.03
N ILE A 205 -10.26 1.32 -0.95
CA ILE A 205 -10.62 -0.04 -0.62
C ILE A 205 -9.77 -0.98 -1.48
N GLN A 206 -9.09 -1.92 -0.82
CA GLN A 206 -8.27 -2.94 -1.43
C GLN A 206 -8.81 -4.34 -1.09
N GLY A 207 -8.78 -5.23 -2.08
CA GLY A 207 -8.90 -6.66 -1.85
C GLY A 207 -9.38 -7.44 -3.07
N PHE A 208 -9.49 -8.76 -2.89
CA PHE A 208 -9.85 -9.70 -3.95
C PHE A 208 -11.26 -9.51 -4.50
N PHE A 209 -12.08 -8.67 -3.87
CA PHE A 209 -13.34 -8.21 -4.43
C PHE A 209 -13.14 -7.53 -5.81
N PHE A 210 -12.07 -6.75 -5.96
CA PHE A 210 -11.77 -6.02 -7.20
C PHE A 210 -10.87 -6.82 -8.11
N SER A 211 -9.74 -7.30 -7.60
CA SER A 211 -8.82 -8.13 -8.37
C SER A 211 -7.88 -8.91 -7.50
N ARG A 212 -7.30 -9.97 -8.08
CA ARG A 212 -6.13 -10.65 -7.51
C ARG A 212 -4.86 -9.90 -7.93
N PRO A 213 -3.74 -10.06 -7.20
CA PRO A 213 -2.46 -9.58 -7.65
C PRO A 213 -2.16 -10.04 -9.08
N MET A 214 -1.72 -9.12 -9.92
CA MET A 214 -1.48 -9.34 -11.35
C MET A 214 -0.18 -8.68 -11.79
N ALA A 215 0.39 -9.11 -12.92
CA ALA A 215 1.61 -8.52 -13.44
C ALA A 215 1.41 -7.05 -13.86
N ALA A 216 2.48 -6.26 -13.85
CA ALA A 216 2.45 -4.83 -14.19
C ALA A 216 1.95 -4.58 -15.62
N GLU A 217 2.29 -5.47 -16.55
CA GLU A 217 1.81 -5.40 -17.92
C GLU A 217 0.29 -5.55 -17.99
N GLN A 218 -0.27 -6.51 -17.24
CA GLN A 218 -1.72 -6.75 -17.18
C GLN A 218 -2.44 -5.56 -16.55
N LEU A 219 -1.87 -4.95 -15.51
CA LEU A 219 -2.43 -3.75 -14.91
C LEU A 219 -2.39 -2.56 -15.87
N GLY A 220 -1.30 -2.42 -16.63
CA GLY A 220 -1.18 -1.39 -17.67
C GLY A 220 -2.28 -1.50 -18.73
N ASP A 221 -2.60 -2.71 -19.18
CA ASP A 221 -3.68 -2.96 -20.14
C ASP A 221 -5.05 -2.56 -19.56
N VAL A 222 -5.29 -2.93 -18.30
CA VAL A 222 -6.51 -2.54 -17.57
C VAL A 222 -6.64 -1.03 -17.47
N LEU A 223 -5.58 -0.33 -17.04
CA LEU A 223 -5.59 1.11 -16.83
C LEU A 223 -5.82 1.88 -18.14
N GLN A 224 -5.38 1.35 -19.28
CA GLN A 224 -5.61 1.94 -20.60
C GLN A 224 -7.04 1.75 -21.12
N SER A 225 -7.78 0.79 -20.55
CA SER A 225 -9.16 0.46 -20.95
C SER A 225 -10.24 1.26 -20.20
N LEU A 226 -9.85 2.06 -19.19
CA LEU A 226 -10.72 2.95 -18.42
C LEU A 226 -10.84 4.33 -19.07
#